data_AF-A0A2M7UDT8-F1
#
_entry.id   AF-A0A2M7UDT8-F1
#
_cell.length_a   1.000
_cell.length_b   1.000
_cell.length_c   1.000
_cell.angle_alpha   90.00
_cell.angle_beta   90.00
_cell.angle_gamma   90.00
#
_symmetry.space_group_name_H-M   'P 1'
#
loop_
_entity.id
_entity.type
_entity.pdbx_description
1 polymer ?
#
loop_
_entity_poly.entity_id
_entity_poly.type
_entity_poly.pdbx_seq_one_letter_code
_entity_poly.pdbx_strand_id
1 'polypeptide(L)'
;MNKKDFYLKKIGRRGKIDIWLVDGAKIRRDLEKDFTNFAEYYYFPIIPKYEFWIDRESVPNERRFFIDHLLAEWRLMDGGMSYQRAKEIANQKELSERKKAGDLEKVINQKSEFSPEKVHRRLLDKTKDEIDIWLVDGRLVRSAFDIGFTEGGHDLVYQYVPKNEVWIDDDV
;
A
#
# COMPACT_ATOMS: atom_id res chain seq x y z
N MET A 1 5.24 5.48 26.37
CA MET A 1 6.06 5.54 25.15
C MET A 1 5.86 6.90 24.48
N ASN A 2 6.93 7.57 24.06
CA ASN A 2 6.82 8.89 23.45
C ASN A 2 6.54 8.74 21.96
N LYS A 3 5.40 9.26 21.46
CA LYS A 3 5.08 9.17 20.02
C LYS A 3 6.17 9.77 19.13
N LYS A 4 6.97 10.72 19.65
CA LYS A 4 8.15 11.28 18.96
C LYS A 4 9.13 10.21 18.45
N ASP A 5 9.15 9.04 19.09
CA ASP A 5 10.10 7.98 18.80
C ASP A 5 9.77 7.19 17.52
N PHE A 6 8.61 7.44 16.89
CA PHE A 6 8.20 6.85 15.60
C PHE A 6 8.42 7.78 14.42
N TYR A 7 8.49 9.10 14.63
CA TYR A 7 8.63 10.07 13.55
C TYR A 7 10.08 10.09 13.05
N LEU A 8 10.24 10.00 11.74
CA LEU A 8 11.54 10.11 11.10
C LEU A 8 11.71 11.46 10.42
N LYS A 9 10.73 11.85 9.60
CA LYS A 9 10.84 13.08 8.81
C LYS A 9 9.47 13.61 8.40
N LYS A 10 9.25 14.92 8.59
CA LYS A 10 8.13 15.60 7.94
C LYS A 10 8.42 15.77 6.46
N ILE A 11 7.60 15.17 5.60
CA ILE A 11 7.80 15.20 4.15
C ILE A 11 6.84 16.15 3.43
N GLY A 12 5.85 16.68 4.13
CA GLY A 12 4.98 17.69 3.54
C GLY A 12 3.87 18.16 4.46
N ARG A 13 3.03 19.02 3.89
CA ARG A 13 1.77 19.49 4.47
C ARG A 13 0.74 19.66 3.37
N ARG A 14 -0.53 19.42 3.69
CA ARG A 14 -1.70 19.63 2.82
C ARG A 14 -2.79 20.31 3.63
N GLY A 15 -2.93 21.62 3.47
CA GLY A 15 -3.77 22.43 4.36
C GLY A 15 -3.26 22.33 5.81
N LYS A 16 -4.12 21.83 6.71
CA LYS A 16 -3.78 21.61 8.13
C LYS A 16 -3.11 20.26 8.43
N ILE A 17 -3.07 19.35 7.45
CA ILE A 17 -2.59 17.98 7.66
C ILE A 17 -1.08 17.92 7.41
N ASP A 18 -0.33 17.45 8.39
CA ASP A 18 1.10 17.18 8.31
C ASP A 18 1.35 15.76 7.82
N ILE A 19 2.32 15.58 6.92
CA ILE A 19 2.64 14.28 6.34
C ILE A 19 4.02 13.86 6.82
N TRP A 20 4.09 12.71 7.48
CA TRP A 20 5.27 12.20 8.14
C TRP A 20 5.70 10.86 7.54
N LEU A 21 7.00 10.71 7.30
CA LEU A 21 7.62 9.39 7.27
C LEU A 21 7.84 8.92 8.70
N VAL A 22 7.44 7.68 8.96
CA VAL A 22 7.54 7.03 10.27
C VAL A 22 8.29 5.70 10.17
N ASP A 23 8.76 5.21 11.32
CA ASP A 23 9.34 3.86 11.43
C ASP A 23 8.20 2.84 11.60
N GLY A 24 7.68 2.32 10.48
CA GLY A 24 6.56 1.39 10.51
C GLY A 24 6.88 0.07 11.20
N ALA A 25 8.11 -0.46 11.03
CA ALA A 25 8.56 -1.65 11.76
C ALA A 25 8.48 -1.48 13.28
N LYS A 26 8.88 -0.31 13.78
CA LYS A 26 8.74 0.03 15.20
C LYS A 26 7.28 0.21 15.63
N ILE A 27 6.45 0.83 14.80
CA ILE A 27 5.00 0.96 15.06
C ILE A 27 4.35 -0.43 15.14
N ARG A 28 4.59 -1.31 14.16
CA ARG A 28 4.10 -2.69 14.14
C ARG A 28 4.46 -3.46 15.41
N ARG A 29 5.70 -3.32 15.87
CA ARG A 29 6.17 -4.01 17.07
C ARG A 29 5.59 -3.45 18.37
N ASP A 30 5.56 -2.12 18.51
CA ASP A 30 5.40 -1.48 19.82
C ASP A 30 4.02 -0.81 20.02
N LEU A 31 3.27 -0.54 18.94
CA LEU A 31 2.07 0.31 18.98
C LEU A 31 0.84 -0.29 18.27
N GLU A 32 0.97 -0.66 17.00
CA GLU A 32 -0.14 -1.12 16.15
C GLU A 32 0.38 -2.12 15.12
N LYS A 33 0.16 -3.41 15.39
CA LYS A 33 0.66 -4.53 14.59
C LYS A 33 0.12 -4.54 13.16
N ASP A 34 -1.05 -3.95 12.94
CA ASP A 34 -1.72 -3.95 11.63
C ASP A 34 -1.34 -2.71 10.79
N PHE A 35 -0.36 -1.90 11.23
CA PHE A 35 0.16 -0.76 10.47
C PHE A 35 1.02 -1.25 9.28
N THR A 36 0.56 -0.97 8.05
CA THR A 36 1.27 -1.37 6.82
C THR A 36 1.97 -0.18 6.15
N ASN A 37 1.61 0.19 4.92
CA ASN A 37 2.33 1.22 4.15
C ASN A 37 1.98 2.65 4.58
N PHE A 38 0.72 2.91 4.96
CA PHE A 38 0.27 4.24 5.35
C PHE A 38 -1.00 4.20 6.18
N ALA A 39 -1.28 5.28 6.91
CA ALA A 39 -2.45 5.39 7.76
C ALA A 39 -2.79 6.83 8.16
N GLU A 40 -4.03 6.99 8.64
CA GLU A 40 -4.54 8.23 9.22
C GLU A 40 -5.42 7.97 10.46
N TYR A 41 -5.90 9.05 11.10
CA TYR A 41 -6.61 9.04 12.38
C TYR A 41 -7.92 8.26 12.42
N TYR A 42 -8.77 8.38 11.40
CA TYR A 42 -10.10 7.76 11.40
C TYR A 42 -10.02 6.24 11.31
N TYR A 43 -9.01 5.71 10.65
CA TYR A 43 -8.70 4.28 10.65
C TYR A 43 -7.89 3.88 11.89
N PHE A 44 -6.89 4.67 12.28
CA PHE A 44 -6.04 4.43 13.46
C PHE A 44 -6.04 5.63 14.42
N PRO A 45 -6.91 5.67 15.43
CA PRO A 45 -7.03 6.80 16.37
C PRO A 45 -5.77 7.11 17.19
N ILE A 46 -4.78 6.21 17.16
CA ILE A 46 -3.44 6.44 17.69
C ILE A 46 -2.67 7.55 16.94
N ILE A 47 -2.98 7.78 15.66
CA ILE A 47 -2.37 8.82 14.82
C ILE A 47 -3.06 10.16 15.12
N PRO A 48 -2.36 11.28 15.32
CA PRO A 48 -3.02 12.57 15.54
C PRO A 48 -3.97 12.96 14.38
N LYS A 49 -5.13 13.55 14.71
CA LYS A 49 -6.19 13.90 13.73
C LYS A 49 -5.70 14.64 12.47
N TYR A 50 -4.66 15.45 12.60
CA TYR A 50 -4.10 16.25 11.50
C TYR A 50 -2.75 15.75 11.02
N GLU A 51 -2.55 14.43 11.07
CA GLU A 51 -1.35 13.78 10.58
C GLU A 51 -1.68 12.59 9.69
N PHE A 52 -0.86 12.43 8.65
CA PHE A 52 -0.75 11.21 7.86
C PHE A 52 0.61 10.59 8.11
N TRP A 53 0.60 9.30 8.37
CA TRP A 53 1.80 8.52 8.58
C TRP A 53 2.01 7.62 7.37
N ILE A 54 3.22 7.66 6.81
CA ILE A 54 3.66 6.80 5.70
C ILE A 54 4.89 6.06 6.18
N ASP A 55 4.90 4.74 6.01
CA ASP A 55 6.06 3.93 6.35
C ASP A 55 7.27 4.38 5.51
N ARG A 56 8.46 4.36 6.13
CA ARG A 56 9.71 4.64 5.42
C ARG A 56 9.97 3.62 4.31
N GLU A 57 9.51 2.39 4.51
CA GLU A 57 9.73 1.24 3.62
C GLU A 57 8.95 1.40 2.30
N SER A 58 7.86 2.17 2.28
CA SER A 58 7.11 2.49 1.06
C SER A 58 7.95 3.13 -0.04
N VAL A 59 7.84 2.60 -1.28
CA VAL A 59 8.58 3.09 -2.45
C VAL A 59 8.32 4.59 -2.60
N PRO A 60 9.38 5.43 -2.70
CA PRO A 60 9.22 6.87 -2.86
C PRO A 60 8.31 7.30 -4.01
N ASN A 61 8.22 6.50 -5.08
CA ASN A 61 7.43 6.79 -6.27
C ASN A 61 5.93 6.45 -6.11
N GLU A 62 5.53 5.81 -5.01
CA GLU A 62 4.12 5.52 -4.67
C GLU A 62 3.52 6.49 -3.66
N ARG A 63 4.36 7.14 -2.85
CA ARG A 63 3.91 8.03 -1.76
C ARG A 63 2.85 9.05 -2.18
N ARG A 64 2.90 9.53 -3.42
CA ARG A 64 1.88 10.44 -3.94
C ARG A 64 0.49 9.81 -3.93
N PHE A 65 0.35 8.56 -4.36
CA PHE A 65 -0.90 7.82 -4.41
C PHE A 65 -1.46 7.62 -2.99
N PHE A 66 -0.59 7.23 -2.06
CA PHE A 66 -0.95 7.07 -0.65
C PHE A 66 -1.42 8.38 -0.01
N ILE A 67 -0.70 9.48 -0.24
CA ILE A 67 -1.10 10.81 0.26
C ILE A 67 -2.44 11.21 -0.34
N ASP A 68 -2.61 11.02 -1.64
CA ASP A 68 -3.79 11.42 -2.39
C ASP A 68 -5.02 10.57 -2.05
N HIS A 69 -4.82 9.30 -1.66
CA HIS A 69 -5.81 8.42 -1.06
C HIS A 69 -6.22 8.91 0.32
N LEU A 70 -5.26 9.06 1.24
CA LEU A 70 -5.50 9.51 2.60
C LEU A 70 -6.20 10.87 2.64
N LEU A 71 -5.82 11.79 1.76
CA LEU A 71 -6.51 13.09 1.63
C LEU A 71 -7.97 12.95 1.25
N ALA A 72 -8.31 12.02 0.34
CA ALA A 72 -9.68 11.80 -0.08
C ALA A 72 -10.50 11.17 1.05
N GLU A 73 -9.98 10.10 1.65
CA GLU A 73 -10.62 9.41 2.77
C GLU A 73 -10.86 10.36 3.95
N TRP A 74 -9.80 11.05 4.42
CA TRP A 74 -9.87 11.97 5.54
C TRP A 74 -10.91 13.08 5.33
N ARG A 75 -10.97 13.69 4.12
CA ARG A 75 -11.93 14.76 3.81
C ARG A 75 -13.37 14.25 3.84
N LEU A 76 -13.61 13.05 3.32
CA LEU A 76 -14.93 12.45 3.31
C LEU A 76 -15.37 12.09 4.73
N MET A 77 -14.47 11.54 5.54
CA MET A 77 -14.76 11.16 6.92
C MET A 77 -14.89 12.35 7.87
N ASP A 78 -14.08 13.41 7.73
CA ASP A 78 -14.27 14.67 8.47
C ASP A 78 -15.60 15.35 8.11
N GLY A 79 -16.12 15.09 6.90
CA GLY A 79 -17.47 15.46 6.47
C GLY A 79 -18.60 14.54 6.96
N GLY A 80 -18.30 13.50 7.74
CA GLY A 80 -19.30 12.58 8.32
C GLY A 80 -19.61 11.33 7.49
N MET A 81 -18.87 11.07 6.40
CA MET A 81 -19.03 9.83 5.63
C MET A 81 -18.52 8.62 6.42
N SER A 82 -19.16 7.45 6.23
CA SER A 82 -18.67 6.20 6.82
C SER A 82 -17.32 5.80 6.21
N TYR A 83 -16.50 5.12 7.02
CA TYR A 83 -15.18 4.62 6.61
C TYR A 83 -15.26 3.80 5.31
N GLN A 84 -16.16 2.80 5.27
CA GLN A 84 -16.30 1.93 4.10
C GLN A 84 -16.56 2.71 2.81
N ARG A 85 -17.45 3.71 2.86
CA ARG A 85 -17.77 4.51 1.68
C ARG A 85 -16.65 5.47 1.30
N ALA A 86 -15.98 6.05 2.28
CA ALA A 86 -14.82 6.92 2.07
C ALA A 86 -13.66 6.15 1.41
N LYS A 87 -13.37 4.95 1.92
CA LYS A 87 -12.36 4.03 1.37
C LYS A 87 -12.66 3.62 -0.06
N GLU A 88 -13.90 3.24 -0.38
CA GLU A 88 -14.30 2.92 -1.75
C GLU A 88 -14.00 4.08 -2.72
N ILE A 89 -14.34 5.32 -2.33
CA ILE A 89 -14.10 6.50 -3.17
C ILE A 89 -12.60 6.80 -3.29
N ALA A 90 -11.85 6.67 -2.20
CA ALA A 90 -10.39 6.85 -2.20
C ALA A 90 -9.69 5.81 -3.09
N ASN A 91 -10.10 4.53 -3.02
CA ASN A 91 -9.64 3.47 -3.90
C ASN A 91 -9.87 3.81 -5.38
N GLN A 92 -11.08 4.27 -5.75
CA GLN A 92 -11.37 4.63 -7.14
C GLN A 92 -10.51 5.80 -7.63
N LYS A 93 -10.25 6.78 -6.76
CA LYS A 93 -9.36 7.91 -7.07
C LYS A 93 -7.94 7.45 -7.30
N GLU A 94 -7.40 6.63 -6.39
CA GLU A 94 -6.04 6.09 -6.51
C GLU A 94 -5.88 5.22 -7.76
N LEU A 95 -6.83 4.32 -8.05
CA LEU A 95 -6.82 3.50 -9.27
C LEU A 95 -6.79 4.37 -10.54
N SER A 96 -7.54 5.48 -10.56
CA SER A 96 -7.52 6.45 -11.67
C SER A 96 -6.13 7.11 -11.83
N GLU A 97 -5.48 7.45 -10.73
CA GLU A 97 -4.14 8.04 -10.72
C GLU A 97 -3.07 7.04 -11.17
N ARG A 98 -3.14 5.79 -10.71
CA ARG A 98 -2.26 4.68 -11.11
C ARG A 98 -2.39 4.36 -12.59
N LYS A 99 -3.62 4.33 -13.11
CA LYS A 99 -3.88 4.19 -14.55
C LYS A 99 -3.23 5.32 -15.36
N LYS A 100 -3.38 6.58 -14.92
CA LYS A 100 -2.73 7.73 -15.59
C LYS A 100 -1.21 7.70 -15.50
N ALA A 101 -0.65 6.99 -14.53
CA ALA A 101 0.80 6.84 -14.37
C ALA A 101 1.42 5.81 -15.34
N GLY A 102 0.61 5.11 -16.13
CA GLY A 102 1.09 4.14 -17.12
C GLY A 102 1.48 2.79 -16.52
N ASP A 103 0.98 2.45 -15.32
CA ASP A 103 1.38 1.21 -14.64
C ASP A 103 0.68 -0.02 -15.23
N LEU A 104 -0.55 0.13 -15.75
CA LEU A 104 -1.30 -0.98 -16.37
C LEU A 104 -0.60 -1.50 -17.63
N GLU A 105 -0.04 -0.60 -18.43
CA GLU A 105 0.65 -0.90 -19.68
C GLU A 105 1.88 -1.78 -19.45
N LYS A 106 2.44 -1.76 -18.23
CA LYS A 106 3.61 -2.57 -17.85
C LYS A 106 3.26 -4.02 -17.56
N VAL A 107 2.01 -4.31 -17.19
CA VAL A 107 1.57 -5.64 -16.74
C VAL A 107 0.63 -6.35 -17.70
N ILE A 108 0.16 -5.67 -18.75
CA ILE A 108 -0.67 -6.32 -19.78
C ILE A 108 0.19 -7.00 -20.84
N ASN A 109 -0.23 -8.18 -21.33
CA ASN A 109 0.41 -8.89 -22.42
C ASN A 109 -0.05 -8.39 -23.80
N GLN A 110 0.44 -9.01 -24.87
CA GLN A 110 0.08 -8.66 -26.25
C GLN A 110 -1.42 -8.84 -26.56
N LYS A 111 -2.13 -9.64 -25.76
CA LYS A 111 -3.58 -9.87 -25.86
C LYS A 111 -4.38 -8.92 -24.96
N SER A 112 -3.74 -7.94 -24.33
CA SER A 112 -4.35 -7.03 -23.36
C SER A 112 -4.89 -7.72 -22.10
N GLU A 113 -4.36 -8.90 -21.76
CA GLU A 113 -4.67 -9.60 -20.51
C GLU A 113 -3.58 -9.31 -19.47
N PHE A 114 -3.93 -9.32 -18.19
CA PHE A 114 -2.92 -9.18 -17.14
C PHE A 114 -2.00 -10.39 -17.09
N SER A 115 -0.71 -10.10 -16.96
CA SER A 115 0.37 -11.08 -16.87
C SER A 115 1.01 -11.01 -15.48
N PRO A 116 0.63 -11.89 -14.54
CA PRO A 116 1.21 -11.96 -13.21
C PRO A 116 2.75 -12.05 -13.21
N GLU A 117 3.33 -12.74 -14.18
CA GLU A 117 4.78 -12.89 -14.33
C GLU A 117 5.52 -11.56 -14.54
N LYS A 118 4.82 -10.52 -14.99
CA LYS A 118 5.42 -9.18 -15.20
C LYS A 118 5.61 -8.39 -13.91
N VAL A 119 5.01 -8.83 -12.80
CA VAL A 119 5.27 -8.21 -11.49
C VAL A 119 6.42 -8.87 -10.75
N HIS A 120 6.89 -10.04 -11.18
CA HIS A 120 8.01 -10.72 -10.55
C HIS A 120 9.30 -9.90 -10.69
N ARG A 121 9.97 -9.64 -9.56
CA ARG A 121 11.29 -8.98 -9.57
C ARG A 121 12.42 -9.97 -9.36
N ARG A 122 12.28 -10.87 -8.38
CA ARG A 122 13.32 -11.84 -8.03
C ARG A 122 12.72 -13.06 -7.35
N LEU A 123 13.12 -14.25 -7.80
CA LEU A 123 12.86 -15.48 -7.06
C LEU A 123 13.73 -15.47 -5.81
N LEU A 124 13.11 -15.44 -4.65
CA LEU A 124 13.79 -15.44 -3.36
C LEU A 124 14.19 -16.86 -2.95
N ASP A 125 13.27 -17.80 -3.11
CA ASP A 125 13.48 -19.19 -2.74
C ASP A 125 12.49 -20.11 -3.47
N LYS A 126 12.76 -21.41 -3.42
CA LYS A 126 11.85 -22.47 -3.85
C LYS A 126 11.79 -23.54 -2.78
N THR A 127 10.59 -23.81 -2.26
CA THR A 127 10.41 -24.80 -1.19
C THR A 127 10.59 -26.23 -1.70
N LYS A 128 10.72 -27.19 -0.77
CA LYS A 128 10.78 -28.63 -1.09
C LYS A 128 9.51 -29.17 -1.75
N ASP A 129 8.39 -28.47 -1.54
CA ASP A 129 7.09 -28.81 -2.12
C ASP A 129 6.85 -28.05 -3.44
N GLU A 130 7.92 -27.56 -4.07
CA GLU A 130 7.91 -26.84 -5.35
C GLU A 130 7.07 -25.55 -5.34
N ILE A 131 7.02 -24.85 -4.20
CA ILE A 131 6.40 -23.53 -4.09
C ILE A 131 7.46 -22.46 -4.35
N ASP A 132 7.20 -21.58 -5.32
CA ASP A 132 8.08 -20.47 -5.66
C ASP A 132 7.77 -19.24 -4.80
N ILE A 133 8.78 -18.69 -4.13
CA ILE A 133 8.66 -17.48 -3.31
C ILE A 133 9.26 -16.31 -4.07
N TRP A 134 8.42 -15.38 -4.51
CA TRP A 134 8.79 -14.24 -5.33
C TRP A 134 8.77 -12.94 -4.52
N LEU A 135 9.84 -12.14 -4.67
CA LEU A 135 9.74 -10.70 -4.45
C LEU A 135 9.06 -10.09 -5.67
N VAL A 136 7.99 -9.36 -5.46
CA VAL A 136 7.19 -8.74 -6.54
C VAL A 136 7.23 -7.23 -6.48
N ASP A 137 6.92 -6.59 -7.60
CA ASP A 137 6.68 -5.16 -7.69
C ASP A 137 5.28 -4.83 -7.15
N GLY A 138 5.18 -4.55 -5.85
CA GLY A 138 3.93 -4.29 -5.16
C GLY A 138 3.16 -3.11 -5.75
N ARG A 139 3.87 -2.10 -6.27
CA ARG A 139 3.24 -0.99 -7.02
C ARG A 139 2.43 -1.51 -8.19
N LEU A 140 3.03 -2.39 -9.00
CA LEU A 140 2.35 -2.97 -10.14
C LEU A 140 1.21 -3.89 -9.71
N VAL A 141 1.37 -4.63 -8.60
CA VAL A 141 0.29 -5.43 -8.02
C VAL A 141 -0.91 -4.56 -7.62
N ARG A 142 -0.67 -3.48 -6.88
CA ARG A 142 -1.68 -2.48 -6.48
C ARG A 142 -2.34 -1.78 -7.66
N SER A 143 -1.59 -1.55 -8.72
CA SER A 143 -2.10 -0.89 -9.93
C SER A 143 -2.98 -1.81 -10.78
N ALA A 144 -2.73 -3.12 -10.77
CA ALA A 144 -3.30 -4.06 -11.74
C ALA A 144 -4.32 -5.03 -11.16
N PHE A 145 -4.08 -5.52 -9.94
CA PHE A 145 -4.81 -6.65 -9.39
C PHE A 145 -5.56 -6.28 -8.12
N ASP A 146 -4.88 -5.67 -7.16
CA ASP A 146 -5.44 -5.41 -5.84
C ASP A 146 -4.77 -4.23 -5.16
N ILE A 147 -5.47 -3.10 -5.13
CA ILE A 147 -5.03 -1.87 -4.44
C ILE A 147 -4.75 -2.09 -2.94
N GLY A 148 -5.32 -3.14 -2.34
CA GLY A 148 -5.11 -3.51 -0.94
C GLY A 148 -3.95 -4.46 -0.69
N PHE A 149 -3.12 -4.77 -1.70
CA PHE A 149 -1.90 -5.54 -1.51
C PHE A 149 -0.83 -4.70 -0.80
N THR A 150 -0.41 -5.10 0.41
CA THR A 150 0.48 -4.28 1.26
C THR A 150 1.66 -5.01 1.90
N GLU A 151 1.69 -6.35 1.85
CA GLU A 151 2.72 -7.16 2.51
C GLU A 151 3.11 -8.37 1.66
N GLY A 152 2.11 -9.09 1.16
CA GLY A 152 2.31 -10.31 0.40
C GLY A 152 1.02 -11.10 0.26
N GLY A 153 1.13 -12.28 -0.36
CA GLY A 153 -0.02 -13.12 -0.63
C GLY A 153 0.31 -14.42 -1.33
N HIS A 154 -0.66 -15.31 -1.44
CA HIS A 154 -0.51 -16.57 -2.16
C HIS A 154 -1.81 -16.99 -2.85
N ASP A 155 -1.71 -17.97 -3.75
CA ASP A 155 -2.75 -18.44 -4.68
C ASP A 155 -4.04 -18.99 -4.03
N LEU A 156 -3.97 -19.39 -2.76
CA LEU A 156 -5.14 -19.86 -2.00
C LEU A 156 -6.02 -18.71 -1.49
N VAL A 157 -5.47 -17.50 -1.41
CA VAL A 157 -6.19 -16.29 -0.98
C VAL A 157 -6.49 -15.41 -2.19
N TYR A 158 -5.51 -15.25 -3.09
CA TYR A 158 -5.59 -14.33 -4.21
C TYR A 158 -5.61 -15.06 -5.53
N GLN A 159 -6.73 -14.93 -6.26
CA GLN A 159 -6.92 -15.59 -7.56
C GLN A 159 -5.98 -15.09 -8.66
N TYR A 160 -5.42 -13.89 -8.49
CA TYR A 160 -4.45 -13.32 -9.42
C TYR A 160 -3.02 -13.83 -9.21
N VAL A 161 -2.75 -14.49 -8.08
CA VAL A 161 -1.46 -15.13 -7.81
C VAL A 161 -1.44 -16.50 -8.48
N PRO A 162 -0.44 -16.81 -9.33
CA PRO A 162 -0.33 -18.10 -9.98
C PRO A 162 -0.24 -19.25 -8.98
N LYS A 163 -0.68 -20.44 -9.41
CA LYS A 163 -0.60 -21.65 -8.58
C LYS A 163 0.83 -21.94 -8.13
N ASN A 164 0.96 -22.35 -6.87
CA ASN A 164 2.24 -22.63 -6.20
C ASN A 164 3.18 -21.42 -6.08
N GLU A 165 2.65 -20.19 -6.06
CA GLU A 165 3.45 -19.00 -5.79
C GLU A 165 3.06 -18.32 -4.47
N VAL A 166 4.08 -17.82 -3.78
CA VAL A 166 3.96 -16.87 -2.66
C VAL A 166 4.65 -15.58 -3.06
N TRP A 167 3.94 -14.47 -2.96
CA TRP A 167 4.43 -13.14 -3.30
C TRP A 167 4.73 -12.35 -2.04
N ILE A 168 5.91 -11.72 -2.01
CA ILE A 168 6.35 -10.77 -1.00
C ILE A 168 6.44 -9.40 -1.68
N ASP A 169 5.76 -8.42 -1.11
CA ASP A 169 5.81 -7.04 -1.57
C ASP A 169 7.24 -6.47 -1.42
N ASP A 170 7.67 -5.61 -2.35
CA ASP A 170 8.97 -4.93 -2.27
C ASP A 170 8.97 -3.71 -1.34
N ASP A 171 7.82 -3.41 -0.73
CA ASP A 171 7.58 -2.33 0.23
C ASP A 171 7.56 -2.76 1.71
N VAL A 172 8.05 -3.97 2.04
CA VAL A 172 8.15 -4.54 3.41
C VAL A 172 9.54 -5.09 3.72
#